data_AF-S2ZLL7-F1
#
_entry.id   AF-S2ZLL7-F1
#
_cell.length_a   1.000
_cell.length_b   1.000
_cell.length_c   1.000
_cell.angle_alpha   90.00
_cell.angle_beta   90.00
_cell.angle_gamma   90.00
#
_symmetry.space_group_name_H-M   'P 1'
#
loop_
_entity.id
_entity.type
_entity.pdbx_description
1 polymer ?
#
loop_
_entity_poly.entity_id
_entity_poly.type
_entity_poly.pdbx_seq_one_letter_code
_entity_poly.pdbx_strand_id
1 'polypeptide(L)'
;MSTTLFALAGRLAEEHDLTRGAVIDAFAVYVPQIEALDSATIDEDNVTDAQAEALTAAVEGWLENDNPRRVDELLDGIAEVSERVAESQSQAEMLASVRDTAICDALAAGAAVTDVSRASGLSRTSIYKIRDRYN
;
A
#
# COMPACT_ATOMS: atom_id res chain seq x y z
N MET A 1 3.17 -4.09 41.77
CA MET A 1 4.59 -3.96 41.38
C MET A 1 4.74 -2.59 40.72
N SER A 2 5.96 -2.14 40.42
CA SER A 2 6.13 -0.95 39.59
C SER A 2 7.02 -1.28 38.40
N THR A 3 6.70 -0.71 37.25
CA THR A 3 7.42 -0.89 35.99
C THR A 3 7.84 0.47 35.44
N THR A 4 8.76 0.49 34.48
CA THR A 4 9.03 1.70 33.71
C THR A 4 8.07 1.78 32.52
N LEU A 5 7.77 3.00 32.07
CA LEU A 5 7.02 3.27 30.84
C LEU A 5 7.72 2.61 29.63
N PHE A 6 9.06 2.64 29.63
CA PHE A 6 9.87 2.00 28.59
C PHE A 6 9.73 0.48 28.56
N ALA A 7 9.73 -0.18 29.73
CA ALA A 7 9.51 -1.63 29.81
C ALA A 7 8.08 -2.01 29.42
N LEU A 8 7.10 -1.20 29.80
CA LEU A 8 5.70 -1.38 29.40
C LEU A 8 5.54 -1.24 27.88
N ALA A 9 6.14 -0.21 27.28
CA ALA A 9 6.15 -0.01 25.83
C ALA A 9 6.81 -1.17 25.08
N GLY A 10 7.90 -1.71 25.62
CA GLY A 10 8.56 -2.88 25.07
C GLY A 10 7.67 -4.12 25.05
N ARG A 11 6.95 -4.37 26.15
CA ARG A 11 6.02 -5.50 26.25
C ARG A 11 4.85 -5.38 25.27
N LEU A 12 4.20 -4.22 25.22
CA LEU A 12 3.07 -3.98 24.30
C LEU A 12 3.51 -4.03 22.83
N ALA A 13 4.73 -3.55 22.54
CA ALA A 13 5.28 -3.65 21.20
C ALA A 13 5.47 -5.11 20.76
N GLU A 14 5.96 -5.99 21.65
CA GLU A 14 6.08 -7.42 21.37
C GLU A 14 4.71 -8.11 21.26
N GLU A 15 3.76 -7.75 22.11
CA GLU A 15 2.41 -8.34 22.15
C GLU A 15 1.57 -8.01 20.92
N HIS A 16 1.72 -6.79 20.38
CA HIS A 16 0.94 -6.30 19.25
C HIS A 16 1.71 -6.19 17.93
N ASP A 17 2.93 -6.73 17.86
CA ASP A 17 3.84 -6.66 16.70
C ASP A 17 4.10 -5.23 16.20
N LEU A 18 4.34 -4.31 17.13
CA LEU A 18 4.62 -2.91 16.86
C LEU A 18 6.09 -2.59 17.09
N THR A 19 6.54 -1.45 16.55
CA THR A 19 7.80 -0.89 17.02
C THR A 19 7.61 -0.28 18.40
N ARG A 20 8.60 -0.46 19.27
CA ARG A 20 8.61 0.17 20.61
C ARG A 20 8.48 1.70 20.54
N GLY A 21 9.05 2.32 19.50
CA GLY A 21 8.91 3.76 19.25
C GLY A 21 7.45 4.19 19.04
N ALA A 22 6.68 3.44 18.26
CA ALA A 22 5.28 3.74 18.02
C ALA A 22 4.44 3.70 19.31
N VAL A 23 4.73 2.75 20.21
CA VAL A 23 4.04 2.67 21.52
C VAL A 23 4.44 3.83 22.44
N ILE A 24 5.71 4.24 22.42
CA ILE A 24 6.18 5.43 23.17
C ILE A 24 5.51 6.70 22.65
N ASP A 25 5.40 6.86 21.33
CA ASP A 25 4.71 7.99 20.71
C ASP A 25 3.22 8.02 21.10
N ALA A 26 2.56 6.85 21.14
CA ALA A 26 1.20 6.73 21.64
C ALA A 26 1.10 7.12 23.12
N PHE A 27 2.02 6.66 23.96
CA PHE A 27 2.06 7.06 25.37
C PHE A 27 2.25 8.57 25.57
N ALA A 28 3.06 9.23 24.75
CA ALA A 28 3.21 10.70 24.81
C ALA A 28 1.89 11.45 24.58
N VAL A 29 0.93 10.84 23.86
CA VAL A 29 -0.42 11.39 23.65
C VAL A 29 -1.35 11.09 24.83
N TYR A 30 -1.28 9.89 25.41
CA TYR A 30 -2.23 9.44 26.43
C TYR A 30 -1.82 9.72 27.87
N VAL A 31 -0.53 9.79 28.18
CA VAL A 31 -0.03 10.14 29.53
C VAL A 31 -0.65 11.45 30.03
N PRO A 32 -0.59 12.58 29.29
CA PRO A 32 -1.21 13.83 29.75
C PRO A 32 -2.72 13.74 29.96
N GLN A 33 -3.41 12.87 29.21
CA GLN A 33 -4.87 12.69 29.31
C GLN A 33 -5.24 11.92 30.57
N ILE A 34 -4.47 10.87 30.91
CA ILE A 34 -4.66 10.08 32.13
C ILE A 34 -4.32 10.93 33.36
N GLU A 35 -3.21 11.69 33.32
CA GLU A 35 -2.83 12.61 34.40
C GLU A 35 -3.91 13.68 34.66
N ALA A 36 -4.54 14.19 33.61
CA ALA A 36 -5.64 15.15 33.72
C ALA A 36 -6.91 14.55 34.33
N LEU A 37 -7.14 13.24 34.14
CA LEU A 37 -8.34 12.54 34.61
C LEU A 37 -8.21 12.11 36.07
N ASP A 38 -7.03 11.62 36.46
CA ASP A 38 -6.76 11.11 37.82
C ASP A 38 -6.10 12.14 38.74
N SER A 39 -5.76 13.33 38.23
CA SER A 39 -5.02 14.38 38.99
C SER A 39 -3.73 13.85 39.64
N ALA A 40 -3.10 12.87 39.02
CA ALA A 40 -1.88 12.23 39.49
C ALA A 40 -0.85 12.20 38.36
N THR A 41 0.37 12.64 38.65
CA THR A 41 1.48 12.60 37.70
C THR A 41 1.98 11.18 37.51
N ILE A 42 2.18 10.76 36.27
CA ILE A 42 2.79 9.49 35.92
C ILE A 42 4.31 9.67 35.93
N ASP A 43 4.98 8.95 36.81
CA ASP A 43 6.44 8.86 36.81
C ASP A 43 6.86 7.79 35.80
N GLU A 44 7.54 8.19 34.72
CA GLU A 44 7.95 7.30 33.64
C GLU A 44 8.88 6.17 34.10
N ASP A 45 9.62 6.39 35.19
CA ASP A 45 10.52 5.39 35.78
C ASP A 45 9.82 4.52 36.84
N ASN A 46 8.60 4.88 37.23
CA ASN A 46 7.87 4.23 38.31
C ASN A 46 6.36 4.24 38.09
N VAL A 47 5.92 3.57 37.03
CA VAL A 47 4.53 3.37 36.66
C VAL A 47 3.91 2.30 37.56
N THR A 48 2.80 2.65 38.21
CA THR A 48 2.00 1.72 39.02
C THR A 48 1.20 0.75 38.14
N ASP A 49 0.81 -0.41 38.68
CA ASP A 49 0.02 -1.40 37.94
C ASP A 49 -1.29 -0.79 37.36
N ALA A 50 -1.96 0.10 38.10
CA ALA A 50 -3.19 0.76 37.65
C ALA A 50 -2.95 1.72 36.47
N GLN A 51 -1.85 2.49 36.51
CA GLN A 51 -1.45 3.37 35.40
C GLN A 51 -1.04 2.55 34.17
N ALA A 52 -0.35 1.42 34.39
CA ALA A 52 0.04 0.52 33.32
C ALA A 52 -1.18 -0.12 32.62
N GLU A 53 -2.22 -0.48 33.38
CA GLU A 53 -3.49 -0.99 32.83
C GLU A 53 -4.23 0.09 32.03
N ALA A 54 -4.33 1.31 32.57
CA ALA A 54 -4.95 2.44 31.87
C ALA A 54 -4.23 2.79 30.55
N LEU A 55 -2.89 2.81 30.56
CA LEU A 55 -2.07 3.05 29.37
C LEU A 55 -2.18 1.92 28.35
N THR A 56 -2.25 0.66 28.80
CA THR A 56 -2.46 -0.50 27.93
C THR A 56 -3.80 -0.39 27.22
N ALA A 57 -4.89 -0.16 27.96
CA ALA A 57 -6.23 0.00 27.39
C ALA A 57 -6.31 1.19 26.41
N ALA A 58 -5.62 2.30 26.69
CA ALA A 58 -5.55 3.45 25.80
C ALA A 58 -4.82 3.11 24.48
N VAL A 59 -3.71 2.37 24.54
CA VAL A 59 -2.98 1.92 23.35
C VAL A 59 -3.77 0.86 22.58
N GLU A 60 -4.47 -0.05 23.23
CA GLU A 60 -5.37 -0.99 22.56
C GLU A 60 -6.50 -0.26 21.82
N GLY A 61 -7.13 0.72 22.47
CA GLY A 61 -8.13 1.58 21.82
C GLY A 61 -7.55 2.42 20.68
N TRP A 62 -6.29 2.84 20.78
CA TRP A 62 -5.55 3.50 19.70
C TRP A 62 -5.29 2.55 18.53
N LEU A 63 -4.90 1.30 18.79
CA LEU A 63 -4.72 0.30 17.74
C LEU A 63 -6.02 -0.01 17.02
N GLU A 64 -7.13 -0.02 17.74
CA GLU A 64 -8.46 -0.20 17.18
C GLU A 64 -8.93 1.01 16.34
N ASN A 65 -8.51 2.24 16.68
CA ASN A 65 -8.97 3.48 16.02
C ASN A 65 -8.01 4.06 14.96
N ASP A 66 -6.70 4.10 15.22
CA ASP A 66 -5.65 4.69 14.39
C ASP A 66 -4.89 3.66 13.52
N ASN A 67 -5.26 2.39 13.66
CA ASN A 67 -5.12 1.29 12.71
C ASN A 67 -3.79 1.17 11.92
N PRO A 68 -2.69 0.71 12.56
CA PRO A 68 -1.54 0.18 11.82
C PRO A 68 -1.88 -0.99 10.87
N ARG A 69 -2.96 -1.76 11.10
CA ARG A 69 -3.44 -2.78 10.13
C ARG A 69 -3.98 -2.18 8.84
N ARG A 70 -4.37 -0.90 8.85
CA ARG A 70 -4.79 -0.18 7.64
C ARG A 70 -3.63 -0.03 6.66
N VAL A 71 -2.40 0.09 7.16
CA VAL A 71 -1.22 0.16 6.28
C VAL A 71 -1.02 -1.17 5.57
N ASP A 72 -1.09 -2.28 6.28
CA ASP A 72 -0.96 -3.61 5.69
C ASP A 72 -2.10 -3.91 4.71
N GLU A 73 -3.35 -3.59 5.05
CA GLU A 73 -4.50 -3.71 4.14
C GLU A 73 -4.34 -2.85 2.87
N LEU A 74 -3.79 -1.64 3.01
CA LEU A 74 -3.50 -0.77 1.86
C LEU A 74 -2.33 -1.30 1.03
N LEU A 75 -1.31 -1.88 1.65
CA LEU A 75 -0.19 -2.51 0.95
C LEU A 75 -0.64 -3.75 0.18
N ASP A 76 -1.49 -4.59 0.78
CA ASP A 76 -2.11 -5.73 0.11
C ASP A 76 -2.98 -5.27 -1.07
N GLY A 77 -3.77 -4.20 -0.89
CA GLY A 77 -4.54 -3.59 -1.97
C GLY A 77 -3.66 -3.05 -3.11
N ILE A 78 -2.51 -2.45 -2.80
CA ILE A 78 -1.52 -2.01 -3.80
C ILE A 78 -0.95 -3.23 -4.54
N ALA A 79 -0.61 -4.31 -3.84
CA ALA A 79 -0.08 -5.52 -4.45
C ALA A 79 -1.08 -6.14 -5.43
N GLU A 80 -2.35 -6.29 -5.04
CA GLU A 80 -3.41 -6.82 -5.90
C GLU A 80 -3.60 -5.97 -7.17
N VAL A 81 -3.70 -4.64 -7.01
CA VAL A 81 -3.85 -3.74 -8.16
C VAL A 81 -2.62 -3.79 -9.07
N SER A 82 -1.42 -3.90 -8.50
CA SER A 82 -0.18 -4.00 -9.28
C SER A 82 -0.12 -5.27 -10.11
N GLU A 83 -0.55 -6.41 -9.56
CA GLU A 83 -0.67 -7.67 -10.29
C GLU A 83 -1.65 -7.55 -11.45
N ARG A 84 -2.83 -6.96 -11.21
CA ARG A 84 -3.84 -6.73 -12.25
C ARG A 84 -3.36 -5.79 -13.35
N VAL A 85 -2.56 -4.77 -12.98
CA VAL A 85 -1.92 -3.87 -13.95
C VAL A 85 -0.91 -4.64 -14.80
N ALA A 86 -0.07 -5.48 -14.19
CA ALA A 86 0.91 -6.29 -14.92
C ALA A 86 0.23 -7.28 -15.88
N GLU A 87 -0.84 -7.95 -15.43
CA GLU A 87 -1.63 -8.83 -16.29
C GLU A 87 -2.25 -8.07 -17.47
N SER A 88 -2.87 -6.93 -17.21
CA SER A 88 -3.49 -6.09 -18.24
C SER A 88 -2.47 -5.58 -19.25
N GLN A 89 -1.25 -5.22 -18.81
CA GLN A 89 -0.15 -4.84 -19.68
C GLN A 89 0.29 -6.00 -20.57
N SER A 90 0.45 -7.20 -20.01
CA SER A 90 0.81 -8.40 -20.79
C SER A 90 -0.25 -8.73 -21.84
N GLN A 91 -1.53 -8.66 -21.49
CA GLN A 91 -2.62 -8.85 -22.45
C GLN A 91 -2.63 -7.78 -23.54
N ALA A 92 -2.38 -6.52 -23.20
CA ALA A 92 -2.30 -5.43 -24.17
C ALA A 92 -1.14 -5.61 -25.15
N GLU A 93 0.02 -6.06 -24.68
CA GLU A 93 1.19 -6.37 -25.52
C GLU A 93 0.90 -7.54 -26.48
N MET A 94 0.27 -8.60 -25.99
CA MET A 94 -0.15 -9.74 -26.82
C MET A 94 -1.12 -9.28 -27.92
N LEU A 95 -2.17 -8.54 -27.56
CA LEU A 95 -3.15 -8.04 -28.52
C LEU A 95 -2.54 -7.05 -29.52
N ALA A 96 -1.57 -6.24 -29.09
CA ALA A 96 -0.81 -5.36 -29.98
C ALA A 96 0.00 -6.18 -31.01
N SER A 97 0.64 -7.28 -30.60
CA SER A 97 1.36 -8.17 -31.52
C SER A 97 0.42 -8.84 -32.54
N VAL A 98 -0.75 -9.31 -32.08
CA VAL A 98 -1.78 -9.88 -32.98
C VAL A 98 -2.27 -8.85 -33.98
N ARG A 99 -2.56 -7.62 -33.52
CA ARG A 99 -2.96 -6.51 -34.39
C ARG A 99 -1.87 -6.18 -35.41
N ASP A 100 -0.61 -6.09 -34.97
CA ASP A 100 0.52 -5.74 -35.84
C ASP A 100 0.74 -6.81 -36.93
N THR A 101 0.58 -8.10 -36.59
CA THR A 101 0.59 -9.20 -37.56
C THR A 101 -0.54 -9.07 -38.58
N ALA A 102 -1.77 -8.84 -38.11
CA ALA A 102 -2.92 -8.64 -39.00
C ALA A 102 -2.77 -7.41 -39.92
N ILE A 103 -2.10 -6.35 -39.44
CA ILE A 103 -1.73 -5.19 -40.26
C ILE A 103 -0.79 -5.61 -41.39
N CYS A 104 0.26 -6.36 -41.09
CA CYS A 104 1.21 -6.85 -42.10
C CYS A 104 0.53 -7.76 -43.13
N ASP A 105 -0.31 -8.69 -42.68
CA ASP A 105 -1.06 -9.60 -43.57
C ASP A 105 -2.00 -8.83 -44.51
N ALA A 106 -2.71 -7.82 -44.00
CA ALA A 106 -3.58 -6.97 -44.80
C ALA A 106 -2.79 -6.19 -45.88
N LEU A 107 -1.62 -5.65 -45.51
CA LEU A 107 -0.76 -4.95 -46.46
C LEU A 107 -0.19 -5.90 -47.52
N ALA A 108 0.22 -7.13 -47.13
CA ALA A 108 0.69 -8.16 -48.06
C ALA A 108 -0.40 -8.62 -49.03
N ALA A 109 -1.66 -8.64 -48.59
CA ALA A 109 -2.83 -8.88 -49.42
C ALA A 109 -3.20 -7.69 -50.34
N GLY A 110 -2.47 -6.57 -50.27
CA GLY A 110 -2.65 -5.41 -51.13
C GLY A 110 -3.60 -4.34 -50.58
N ALA A 111 -3.99 -4.40 -49.30
CA ALA A 111 -4.80 -3.35 -48.69
C ALA A 111 -4.08 -2.00 -48.70
N ALA A 112 -4.82 -0.92 -48.96
CA ALA A 112 -4.26 0.42 -48.89
C ALA A 112 -3.96 0.82 -47.45
N VAL A 113 -2.79 1.45 -47.21
CA VAL A 113 -2.38 1.97 -45.89
C VAL A 113 -3.43 2.91 -45.28
N THR A 114 -4.19 3.62 -46.12
CA THR A 114 -5.29 4.50 -45.68
C THR A 114 -6.44 3.75 -45.02
N ASP A 115 -6.77 2.56 -45.52
CA ASP A 115 -7.87 1.75 -44.99
C ASP A 115 -7.44 1.00 -43.73
N VAL A 116 -6.19 0.48 -43.72
CA VAL A 116 -5.59 -0.13 -42.53
C VAL A 116 -5.47 0.89 -41.39
N SER A 117 -5.11 2.15 -41.68
CA SER A 117 -5.08 3.24 -40.71
C SER A 117 -6.46 3.52 -40.12
N ARG A 118 -7.49 3.56 -40.97
CA ARG A 118 -8.87 3.76 -40.53
C ARG A 118 -9.36 2.61 -39.64
N ALA A 119 -9.06 1.36 -40.02
CA ALA A 119 -9.54 0.18 -39.31
C ALA A 119 -8.80 -0.05 -37.96
N SER A 120 -7.49 0.19 -37.91
CA SER A 120 -6.68 -0.03 -36.71
C SER A 120 -6.70 1.15 -35.72
N GLY A 121 -7.15 2.33 -36.16
CA GLY A 121 -7.05 3.58 -35.39
C GLY A 121 -5.61 4.13 -35.28
N LEU A 122 -4.63 3.49 -35.94
CA LEU A 122 -3.24 3.94 -35.92
C LEU A 122 -2.95 4.96 -37.00
N SER A 123 -1.98 5.84 -36.72
CA SER A 123 -1.45 6.75 -37.74
C SER A 123 -0.77 5.97 -38.87
N ARG A 124 -0.75 6.54 -40.08
CA ARG A 124 -0.02 5.96 -41.23
C ARG A 124 1.46 5.75 -40.92
N THR A 125 2.07 6.68 -40.17
CA THR A 125 3.47 6.57 -39.72
C THR A 125 3.68 5.35 -38.83
N SER A 126 2.76 5.06 -37.91
CA SER A 126 2.82 3.87 -37.06
C SER A 126 2.70 2.59 -37.88
N ILE A 127 1.83 2.57 -38.89
CA ILE A 127 1.68 1.42 -39.80
C ILE A 127 2.97 1.17 -40.57
N TYR A 128 3.62 2.21 -41.09
CA TYR A 128 4.92 2.04 -41.75
C TYR A 128 5.97 1.50 -40.81
N LYS A 129 6.06 2.01 -39.57
CA LYS A 129 6.99 1.47 -38.57
C LYS A 129 6.72 0.00 -38.23
N ILE A 130 5.45 -0.40 -38.17
CA ILE A 130 5.07 -1.80 -37.94
C ILE A 130 5.54 -2.63 -39.14
N ARG A 131 5.14 -2.27 -40.36
CA ARG A 131 5.55 -2.98 -41.58
C ARG A 131 7.07 -3.13 -41.67
N ASP A 132 7.82 -2.06 -41.39
CA ASP A 132 9.28 -2.04 -41.50
C ASP A 132 9.97 -2.85 -40.37
N ARG A 133 9.26 -3.19 -39.28
CA ARG A 133 9.77 -4.05 -38.21
C ARG A 133 9.64 -5.55 -38.53
N TYR A 134 8.66 -5.92 -39.36
CA TYR A 134 8.33 -7.31 -39.69
C TYR A 134 8.82 -7.75 -41.08
N ASN A 135 9.40 -6.84 -41.86
CA ASN A 135 10.11 -7.11 -43.12
C ASN A 135 11.62 -7.13 -42.90
#